data_AF-A0A1B6EP24-F1
#
_entry.id   AF-A0A1B6EP24-F1
#
_cell.length_a   1.000
_cell.length_b   1.000
_cell.length_c   1.000
_cell.angle_alpha   90.00
_cell.angle_beta   90.00
_cell.angle_gamma   90.00
#
_symmetry.space_group_name_H-M   'P 1'
#
loop_
_entity.id
_entity.type
_entity.pdbx_description
1 polymer ?
#
loop_
_entity_poly.entity_id
_entity_poly.type
_entity_poly.pdbx_seq_one_letter_code
_entity_poly.pdbx_strand_id
1 'polypeptide(L)'
;LCSPYIALNYNWVVFCLNRMLQGFAQGFHFPCVNAHIAQWAPSPEKNRIFTFVFLGAQFGIMVTMLVAGYLAASPWGWPSIFYCTGLCGVLWSMVWLFVGADSPDSHPSISDHERHYIISSLS
;
A
#
# COMPACT_ATOMS: atom_id res chain seq x y z
N LEU A 1 3.10 11.00 -7.85
CA LEU A 1 3.83 11.29 -9.12
C LEU A 1 3.19 12.44 -9.90
N CYS A 2 1.92 12.34 -10.33
CA CYS A 2 1.32 13.37 -11.20
C CYS A 2 0.87 14.67 -10.49
N SER A 3 0.56 14.62 -9.18
CA SER A 3 0.05 15.76 -8.42
C SER A 3 0.93 17.03 -8.46
N PRO A 4 2.26 17.00 -8.25
CA PRO A 4 3.10 18.20 -8.37
C PRO A 4 3.20 18.71 -9.81
N TYR A 5 3.26 17.81 -10.80
CA TYR A 5 3.31 18.18 -12.21
C TYR A 5 2.04 18.93 -12.64
N ILE A 6 0.87 18.44 -12.21
CA ILE A 6 -0.42 19.09 -12.48
C ILE A 6 -0.51 20.44 -11.77
N ALA A 7 -0.05 20.53 -10.52
CA ALA A 7 -0.09 21.78 -9.76
C ALA A 7 0.78 22.90 -10.36
N LEU A 8 1.86 22.56 -11.05
CA LEU A 8 2.78 23.54 -11.65
C LEU A 8 2.40 23.96 -13.07
N ASN A 9 1.67 23.11 -13.82
CA ASN A 9 1.41 23.33 -15.25
C ASN A 9 -0.07 23.54 -15.62
N TYR A 10 -1.01 23.24 -14.72
CA TYR A 10 -2.45 23.24 -15.01
C TYR A 10 -3.27 24.03 -13.99
N ASN A 11 -4.53 24.31 -14.35
CA ASN A 11 -5.49 25.02 -13.49
C ASN A 11 -5.96 24.17 -12.29
N TRP A 12 -6.43 24.86 -11.25
CA TRP A 12 -6.93 24.25 -10.00
C TRP A 12 -8.02 23.20 -10.21
N VAL A 13 -8.85 23.33 -11.25
CA VAL A 13 -9.90 22.35 -11.61
C VAL A 13 -9.29 20.98 -11.92
N VAL A 14 -8.20 20.94 -12.69
CA VAL A 14 -7.51 19.69 -13.06
C VAL A 14 -6.87 19.06 -11.82
N PHE A 15 -6.34 19.89 -10.91
CA PHE A 15 -5.82 19.42 -9.64
C PHE A 15 -6.91 18.80 -8.76
N CYS A 16 -8.10 19.40 -8.68
CA CYS A 16 -9.25 18.84 -7.97
C CYS A 16 -9.67 17.48 -8.55
N LEU A 17 -9.75 17.35 -9.87
CA LEU A 17 -10.06 16.07 -10.53
C LEU A 17 -9.03 14.99 -10.20
N ASN A 18 -7.73 15.31 -10.26
CA ASN A 18 -6.67 14.39 -9.86
C ASN A 18 -6.82 13.93 -8.39
N ARG A 19 -7.22 14.83 -7.48
CA ARG A 19 -7.47 14.48 -6.08
C ARG A 19 -8.69 13.58 -5.92
N MET A 20 -9.75 13.80 -6.69
CA MET A 20 -10.92 12.91 -6.68
C MET A 20 -10.55 11.50 -7.14
N LEU A 21 -9.78 11.38 -8.24
CA LEU A 21 -9.30 10.09 -8.73
C LEU A 21 -8.41 9.38 -7.71
N GLN A 22 -7.51 10.11 -7.06
CA GLN A 22 -6.67 9.57 -6.00
C GLN A 22 -7.51 9.06 -4.82
N GLY A 23 -8.52 9.83 -4.39
CA GLY A 23 -9.43 9.42 -3.32
C GLY A 23 -10.23 8.18 -3.66
N PHE A 24 -10.75 8.10 -4.89
CA PHE A 24 -11.46 6.92 -5.39
C PHE A 24 -10.57 5.67 -5.37
N ALA A 25 -9.35 5.76 -5.87
CA ALA A 25 -8.40 4.65 -5.85
C ALA A 25 -8.06 4.19 -4.42
N GLN A 26 -7.85 5.12 -3.48
CA GLN A 26 -7.55 4.77 -2.08
C GLN A 26 -8.76 4.17 -1.34
N GLY A 27 -9.99 4.50 -1.75
CA GLY A 27 -11.20 3.94 -1.14
C GLY A 27 -11.29 2.41 -1.22
N PHE A 28 -10.77 1.81 -2.30
CA PHE A 28 -10.76 0.35 -2.46
C PHE A 28 -9.61 -0.34 -1.72
N HIS A 29 -8.60 0.39 -1.28
CA HIS A 29 -7.40 -0.20 -0.69
C HIS A 29 -7.72 -0.98 0.60
N PHE A 30 -8.44 -0.36 1.54
CA PHE A 30 -8.82 -0.99 2.81
C PHE A 30 -9.65 -2.27 2.67
N PRO A 31 -10.75 -2.32 1.88
CA PRO A 31 -11.51 -3.55 1.70
C PRO A 31 -10.71 -4.66 1.01
N CYS A 32 -9.85 -4.32 0.03
CA CYS A 32 -8.97 -5.29 -0.61
C CYS A 32 -7.97 -5.91 0.38
N VAL A 33 -7.31 -5.10 1.21
CA VAL A 33 -6.40 -5.60 2.25
C VAL A 33 -7.12 -6.48 3.26
N ASN A 34 -8.33 -6.09 3.69
CA ASN A 34 -9.14 -6.89 4.59
C ASN A 34 -9.54 -8.24 3.99
N ALA A 35 -9.96 -8.27 2.73
CA ALA A 35 -10.31 -9.50 2.03
C ALA A 35 -9.09 -10.42 1.89
N HIS A 36 -7.94 -9.85 1.53
CA HIS A 36 -6.69 -10.59 1.42
C HIS A 36 -6.27 -11.20 2.78
N ILE A 37 -6.26 -10.40 3.86
CA ILE A 37 -5.95 -10.92 5.20
C ILE A 37 -6.96 -12.00 5.62
N ALA A 38 -8.24 -11.84 5.28
CA ALA A 38 -9.26 -12.84 5.63
C ALA A 38 -9.06 -14.19 4.95
N GLN A 39 -8.46 -14.24 3.75
CA GLN A 39 -8.17 -15.48 3.04
C GLN A 39 -6.86 -16.14 3.50
N TRP A 40 -5.93 -15.36 4.05
CA TRP A 40 -4.58 -15.83 4.39
C TRP A 40 -4.35 -16.00 5.91
N ALA A 41 -5.17 -15.40 6.77
CA ALA A 41 -4.98 -15.42 8.22
C ALA A 41 -5.91 -16.42 8.93
N PRO A 42 -5.37 -17.38 9.72
CA PRO A 42 -6.17 -18.24 10.60
C PRO A 42 -6.93 -17.41 11.64
N SER A 43 -8.16 -17.82 11.98
CA SER A 43 -9.03 -17.14 12.96
C SER A 43 -8.34 -16.70 14.27
N PRO A 44 -7.53 -17.55 14.95
CA PRO A 44 -6.85 -17.14 16.19
C PRO A 44 -5.72 -16.12 16.00
N GLU A 45 -5.08 -16.07 14.83
CA GLU A 45 -3.91 -15.22 14.58
C GLU A 45 -4.21 -13.95 13.77
N LYS A 46 -5.40 -13.90 13.15
CA LYS A 46 -5.88 -12.79 12.32
C LYS A 46 -5.74 -11.42 12.98
N ASN A 47 -6.09 -11.28 14.26
CA ASN A 47 -5.96 -10.00 14.96
C ASN A 47 -4.51 -9.55 15.10
N ARG A 48 -3.57 -10.48 15.28
CA ARG A 48 -2.15 -10.17 15.42
C ARG A 48 -1.56 -9.73 14.07
N ILE A 49 -1.93 -10.40 12.98
CA ILE A 49 -1.55 -10.01 11.62
C ILE A 49 -2.11 -8.62 11.30
N PHE A 50 -3.39 -8.38 11.59
CA PHE A 50 -4.03 -7.09 11.35
C PHE A 50 -3.36 -5.95 12.12
N THR A 51 -3.04 -6.18 13.40
CA THR A 51 -2.32 -5.21 14.22
C THR A 51 -0.94 -4.90 13.65
N PHE A 52 -0.21 -5.91 13.18
CA PHE A 52 1.10 -5.73 12.57
C PHE A 52 1.03 -4.88 11.29
N VAL A 53 0.07 -5.15 10.40
CA VAL A 53 -0.16 -4.36 9.19
C VAL A 53 -0.49 -2.90 9.53
N PHE A 54 -1.35 -2.69 10.53
CA PHE A 54 -1.72 -1.35 10.97
C PHE A 54 -0.53 -0.57 11.55
N LEU A 55 0.29 -1.21 12.38
CA LEU A 55 1.53 -0.63 12.90
C LEU A 55 2.50 -0.27 11.77
N GLY A 56 2.64 -1.13 10.77
CA GLY A 56 3.45 -0.85 9.59
C GLY A 56 2.98 0.39 8.82
N ALA A 57 1.67 0.55 8.65
CA ALA A 57 1.11 1.74 8.01
C ALA A 57 1.42 3.02 8.82
N GLN A 58 1.25 2.99 10.14
CA GLN A 58 1.57 4.14 11.01
C GLN A 58 3.06 4.47 10.99
N PHE A 59 3.92 3.45 11.03
CA PHE A 59 5.37 3.63 10.92
C PHE A 59 5.76 4.27 9.58
N GLY A 60 5.15 3.83 8.47
CA GLY A 60 5.34 4.42 7.16
C GLY A 60 4.96 5.89 7.10
N ILE A 61 3.86 6.29 7.75
CA ILE A 61 3.46 7.70 7.88
C ILE A 61 4.52 8.49 8.64
N MET A 62 4.99 7.97 9.78
CA MET A 62 6.03 8.62 10.60
C MET A 62 7.31 8.86 9.78
N VAL A 63 7.82 7.83 9.12
CA VAL A 63 9.02 7.94 8.27
C VAL A 63 8.79 8.94 7.14
N THR A 64 7.64 8.88 6.47
CA THR A 64 7.30 9.79 5.38
C THR A 64 7.27 11.24 5.85
N MET A 65 6.70 11.53 7.03
CA MET A 65 6.65 12.89 7.57
C MET A 65 8.05 13.43 7.90
N LEU A 66 8.92 12.61 8.51
CA LEU A 66 10.29 12.99 8.82
C LEU A 66 11.10 13.30 7.55
N VAL A 67 10.99 12.41 6.56
CA VAL A 67 11.70 12.53 5.28
C VAL A 67 11.11 13.68 4.45
N ALA A 68 9.81 13.95 4.53
CA ALA A 68 9.15 15.04 3.84
C ALA A 68 9.69 16.41 4.24
N GLY A 69 9.96 16.64 5.53
CA GLY A 69 10.55 17.90 6.01
C GLY A 69 11.94 18.15 5.41
N TYR A 70 12.78 17.11 5.37
CA TYR A 70 14.12 17.19 4.79
C TYR A 70 14.08 17.39 3.26
N LEU A 71 13.21 16.65 2.57
CA LEU A 71 13.02 16.75 1.12
C LEU A 71 12.45 18.12 0.71
N ALA A 72 11.51 18.67 1.47
CA ALA A 72 10.96 20.01 1.21
C ALA A 72 12.01 21.11 1.30
N ALA A 73 12.97 20.98 2.22
CA ALA A 73 14.07 21.94 2.40
C ALA A 73 15.18 21.81 1.35
N SER A 74 15.17 20.73 0.56
CA SER A 74 16.15 20.50 -0.51
C SER A 74 15.93 21.44 -1.72
N PRO A 75 16.92 21.62 -2.61
CA PRO A 75 16.79 22.44 -3.82
C PRO A 75 15.68 21.99 -4.77
N TRP A 76 15.23 20.74 -4.63
CA TRP A 76 14.17 20.13 -5.43
C TRP A 76 12.76 20.46 -4.92
N GLY A 77 12.68 21.12 -3.75
CA GLY A 77 11.45 21.60 -3.14
C GLY A 77 10.45 20.49 -2.78
N TRP A 78 9.21 20.90 -2.51
CA TRP A 78 8.11 20.00 -2.15
C TRP A 78 7.72 18.93 -3.20
N PRO A 79 7.90 19.12 -4.54
CA PRO A 79 7.58 18.08 -5.52
C PRO A 79 8.35 16.78 -5.30
N SER A 80 9.58 16.86 -4.76
CA SER A 80 10.44 15.70 -4.49
C SER A 80 9.77 14.67 -3.58
N ILE A 81 8.97 15.09 -2.60
CA ILE A 81 8.25 14.23 -1.66
C ILE A 81 7.30 13.29 -2.42
N PHE A 82 6.56 13.84 -3.39
CA PHE A 82 5.60 13.10 -4.21
C PHE A 82 6.27 12.16 -5.21
N TYR A 83 7.51 12.47 -5.60
CA TYR A 83 8.33 11.61 -6.46
C TYR A 83 8.92 10.45 -5.67
N CYS A 84 9.54 10.72 -4.52
CA CYS A 84 10.12 9.67 -3.67
C CYS A 84 9.05 8.68 -3.17
N THR A 85 7.98 9.18 -2.54
CA THR A 85 6.90 8.32 -2.01
C THR A 85 6.16 7.60 -3.13
N GLY A 86 5.93 8.28 -4.26
CA GLY A 86 5.28 7.68 -5.43
C GLY A 86 6.12 6.57 -6.06
N LEU A 87 7.43 6.77 -6.21
CA LEU A 87 8.34 5.77 -6.77
C LEU A 87 8.46 4.57 -5.83
N CYS A 88 8.61 4.78 -4.53
CA CYS A 88 8.60 3.68 -3.55
C CYS A 88 7.31 2.86 -3.62
N GLY A 89 6.15 3.51 -3.76
CA GLY A 89 4.86 2.83 -3.92
C GLY A 89 4.76 2.02 -5.21
N VAL A 90 5.27 2.55 -6.33
CA VAL A 90 5.32 1.82 -7.62
C VAL A 90 6.26 0.63 -7.53
N LEU A 91 7.47 0.80 -6.98
CA LEU A 91 8.42 -0.30 -6.78
C LEU A 91 7.83 -1.41 -5.90
N TRP A 92 7.18 -1.04 -4.80
CA TRP A 92 6.51 -2.00 -3.93
C TRP A 92 5.37 -2.73 -4.64
N SER A 93 4.58 -2.01 -5.45
CA SER A 93 3.51 -2.60 -6.25
C SER A 93 4.06 -3.60 -7.26
N MET A 94 5.19 -3.30 -7.92
CA MET A 94 5.85 -4.23 -8.83
C MET A 94 6.33 -5.49 -8.10
N VAL A 95 6.94 -5.35 -6.92
CA VAL A 95 7.31 -6.50 -6.08
C VAL A 95 6.09 -7.35 -5.76
N TRP A 96 4.98 -6.71 -5.36
CA TRP A 96 3.72 -7.42 -5.09
C TRP A 96 3.12 -8.10 -6.33
N LEU A 97 3.27 -7.54 -7.53
CA LEU A 97 2.81 -8.18 -8.76
C LEU A 97 3.60 -9.45 -9.11
N PHE A 98 4.88 -9.53 -8.75
CA PHE A 98 5.71 -10.71 -9.01
C PHE A 98 5.65 -11.75 -7.89
N VAL A 99 5.50 -11.32 -6.64
CA VAL A 99 5.56 -12.18 -5.45
C VAL A 99 4.17 -12.54 -4.93
N GLY A 100 3.17 -11.70 -5.19
CA GLY A 100 1.82 -11.87 -4.70
C GLY A 100 1.07 -12.99 -5.38
N ALA A 101 0.48 -13.88 -4.58
CA ALA A 101 -0.55 -14.79 -5.04
C ALA A 101 -1.90 -14.39 -4.42
N ASP A 102 -2.95 -14.37 -5.22
CA ASP A 102 -4.30 -14.02 -4.76
C ASP A 102 -4.88 -15.07 -3.80
N SER A 103 -4.42 -16.32 -3.87
CA SER A 103 -4.82 -17.38 -2.95
C SER A 103 -3.63 -18.24 -2.50
N PRO A 104 -3.67 -18.81 -1.29
CA PRO A 104 -2.69 -19.79 -0.84
C PRO A 104 -2.64 -21.03 -1.74
N ASP A 105 -3.71 -21.32 -2.50
CA ASP A 105 -3.77 -22.43 -3.45
C ASP A 105 -2.95 -22.19 -4.73
N SER A 106 -2.81 -20.92 -5.12
CA SER A 106 -2.09 -20.47 -6.32
C SER A 106 -0.62 -20.13 -6.06
N HIS A 107 -0.15 -20.22 -4.81
CA HIS A 107 1.21 -19.82 -4.45
C HIS A 107 2.19 -21.00 -4.61
N PRO A 108 3.16 -20.95 -5.54
CA PRO A 108 4.02 -22.09 -5.86
C PRO A 108 5.03 -22.48 -4.75
N SER A 109 5.15 -21.66 -3.70
CA SER A 109 6.11 -21.87 -2.60
C SER A 109 5.45 -22.12 -1.23
N ILE A 110 4.15 -22.39 -1.17
CA ILE A 110 3.52 -22.76 0.12
C ILE A 110 3.79 -24.24 0.42
N SER A 111 4.12 -24.55 1.68
CA SER A 111 4.24 -25.94 2.13
C SER A 111 2.86 -26.57 2.27
N ASP A 112 2.72 -27.84 1.87
CA ASP A 112 1.47 -28.61 2.02
C ASP A 112 0.94 -28.57 3.46
N HIS A 113 1.83 -28.51 4.45
CA HIS A 113 1.48 -28.41 5.87
C HIS A 113 0.84 -27.05 6.21
N GLU A 114 1.37 -25.93 5.70
CA GLU A 114 0.80 -24.60 5.90
C GLU A 114 -0.54 -24.45 5.19
N ARG A 115 -0.65 -24.98 3.96
CA ARG A 115 -1.90 -24.98 3.20
C ARG A 115 -3.02 -25.70 3.97
N HIS A 116 -2.73 -26.89 4.50
CA HIS A 116 -3.73 -27.67 5.24
C HIS A 116 -4.12 -26.97 6.56
N TYR A 117 -3.18 -26.32 7.23
CA TYR A 117 -3.44 -25.53 8.45
C TYR A 117 -4.36 -24.33 8.17
N ILE A 118 -4.08 -23.54 7.12
CA ILE A 118 -4.89 -22.38 6.72
C ILE A 118 -6.32 -22.81 6.34
N ILE A 119 -6.47 -23.82 5.48
CA ILE A 119 -7.79 -24.31 5.03
C ILE A 119 -8.61 -24.86 6.20
N SER A 120 -7.99 -25.67 7.07
CA SER A 120 -8.68 -26.25 8.24
C SER A 120 -9.08 -25.23 9.31
N SER A 121 -8.39 -24.08 9.36
CA SER A 121 -8.69 -23.00 10.31
C SER A 121 -9.72 -21.99 9.80
N LEU A 122 -10.08 -22.08 8.51
CA LEU A 122 -11.08 -21.23 7.84
C LEU A 122 -12.49 -21.84 7.82
N SER A 123 -12.60 -23.17 8.02
CA SER A 123 -13.88 -23.91 8.17
C SER A 123 -14.40 -23.88 9.60
#